data_AF-A0A7W5LQZ3-F1
#
_entry.id   AF-A0A7W5LQZ3-F1
#
_cell.length_a   1.000
_cell.length_b   1.000
_cell.length_c   1.000
_cell.angle_alpha   90.00
_cell.angle_beta   90.00
_cell.angle_gamma   90.00
#
_symmetry.space_group_name_H-M   'P 1'
#
loop_
_entity.id
_entity.type
_entity.pdbx_description
1 polymer ?
#
loop_
_entity_poly.entity_id
_entity_poly.type
_entity_poly.pdbx_seq_one_letter_code
_entity_poly.pdbx_strand_id
1 'polypeptide(L)' 'MLQHYVATPAQTAEAAADLFAGIKSGVLKVDPTRIYSFDDVVEAHRDLEERRTTGSAVLRVTQ' A
#
# COMPACT_ATOMS: atom_id res chain seq x y z
N MET A 1 -1.11 -7.36 -13.98
CA MET A 1 -2.13 -7.20 -12.91
C MET A 1 -1.97 -8.31 -11.89
N LEU A 2 -2.10 -8.02 -10.59
CA LEU A 2 -1.98 -9.00 -9.47
C LEU A 2 -2.79 -10.28 -9.67
N GLN A 3 -3.92 -10.19 -10.37
CA GLN A 3 -4.78 -11.30 -10.77
C GLN A 3 -4.05 -12.42 -11.55
N HIS A 4 -2.92 -12.12 -12.22
CA HIS A 4 -2.10 -13.12 -12.91
C HIS A 4 -1.12 -13.86 -11.98
N TYR A 5 -0.86 -13.32 -10.79
CA TYR A 5 0.10 -13.88 -9.82
C TYR A 5 -0.60 -14.48 -8.59
N VAL A 6 -1.83 -14.02 -8.31
CA VAL A 6 -2.64 -14.45 -7.17
C VAL A 6 -4.09 -14.51 -7.63
N ALA A 7 -4.49 -15.64 -8.22
CA ALA A 7 -5.75 -15.77 -8.96
C ALA A 7 -6.90 -16.33 -8.12
N THR A 8 -6.60 -16.98 -6.99
CA THR A 8 -7.57 -17.60 -6.10
C THR A 8 -7.49 -17.04 -4.69
N PRO A 9 -8.58 -17.07 -3.89
CA PRO A 9 -8.55 -16.63 -2.50
C PRO A 9 -7.49 -17.35 -1.64
N ALA A 10 -7.26 -18.64 -1.90
CA ALA A 10 -6.24 -19.42 -1.21
C ALA A 10 -4.83 -18.91 -1.51
N GLN A 11 -4.52 -18.67 -2.79
CA GLN A 11 -3.23 -18.06 -3.18
C GLN A 11 -3.08 -16.66 -2.59
N THR A 12 -4.16 -15.86 -2.52
CA THR A 12 -4.10 -14.53 -1.91
C THR A 12 -3.78 -14.61 -0.42
N ALA A 13 -4.37 -15.58 0.29
CA ALA A 13 -4.10 -15.79 1.71
C ALA A 13 -2.64 -16.24 1.95
N GLU A 14 -2.11 -17.13 1.11
CA GLU A 14 -0.71 -17.57 1.16
C GLU A 14 0.25 -16.39 0.94
N ALA A 15 0.06 -15.63 -0.15
CA ALA A 15 0.89 -14.47 -0.46
C ALA A 15 0.83 -13.38 0.63
N ALA A 16 -0.35 -13.18 1.24
CA ALA A 16 -0.50 -12.27 2.38
C ALA A 16 0.27 -12.77 3.61
N ALA A 17 0.21 -14.07 3.90
CA ALA A 17 0.95 -14.66 5.02
C ALA A 17 2.47 -14.44 4.86
N ASP A 18 3.01 -14.66 3.67
CA ASP A 18 4.43 -14.41 3.36
C ASP A 18 4.80 -12.94 3.52
N LEU A 19 3.97 -12.03 2.98
CA LEU A 19 4.18 -10.58 3.11
C LEU A 19 4.26 -10.17 4.59
N PHE A 20 3.29 -10.59 5.40
CA PHE A 20 3.24 -10.22 6.82
C PHE A 20 4.35 -10.90 7.63
N ALA A 21 4.77 -12.12 7.29
CA ALA A 21 5.95 -12.75 7.89
C ALA A 21 7.23 -11.94 7.58
N GLY A 22 7.39 -11.44 6.36
CA GLY A 22 8.48 -10.54 5.97
C GLY A 22 8.49 -9.23 6.75
N ILE A 23 7.31 -8.64 7.00
CA ILE A 23 7.17 -7.43 7.83
C ILE A 23 7.55 -7.74 9.29
N LYS A 24 6.97 -8.80 9.88
CA LYS A 24 7.19 -9.17 11.28
C LYS A 24 8.65 -9.52 11.58
N SER A 25 9.32 -10.17 10.65
CA SER A 25 10.75 -10.49 10.75
C SER A 25 11.69 -9.31 10.51
N GLY A 26 11.16 -8.17 10.03
CA GLY A 26 11.94 -6.97 9.70
C GLY A 26 12.68 -7.04 8.36
N VAL A 27 12.50 -8.12 7.58
CA VAL A 27 13.00 -8.23 6.20
C VAL A 27 12.37 -7.16 5.31
N LEU A 28 11.09 -6.87 5.52
CA LEU A 28 10.39 -5.77 4.86
C LEU A 28 10.06 -4.66 5.87
N LYS A 29 10.47 -3.43 5.57
CA LYS A 29 10.08 -2.23 6.33
C LYS A 29 9.00 -1.48 5.56
N VAL A 30 7.89 -1.20 6.22
CA VAL A 30 6.76 -0.46 5.64
C VAL A 30 6.61 0.84 6.39
N ASP A 31 6.86 1.95 5.71
CA ASP A 31 6.77 3.30 6.24
C ASP A 31 6.16 4.21 5.16
N PRO A 32 4.88 4.60 5.28
CA PRO A 32 4.27 5.54 4.36
C PRO A 32 4.99 6.88 4.39
N THR A 33 5.53 7.31 3.25
CA THR A 33 6.25 8.59 3.14
C THR A 33 5.32 9.79 3.18
N ARG A 34 4.03 9.56 2.90
CA ARG A 34 2.97 10.57 2.91
C ARG A 34 1.67 10.02 3.46
N ILE A 35 1.03 10.80 4.32
CA ILE A 35 -0.29 10.51 4.90
C ILE A 35 -1.16 11.74 4.62
N TYR A 36 -2.21 11.56 3.84
CA TYR A 36 -3.20 12.60 3.54
C TYR A 36 -4.47 12.39 4.37
N SER A 37 -5.20 13.45 4.69
CA SER A 37 -6.60 13.28 5.10
C SER A 37 -7.40 12.69 3.93
N PHE A 38 -8.50 12.00 4.22
CA PHE A 38 -9.42 11.58 3.16
C PHE A 38 -9.94 12.79 2.34
N ASP A 39 -10.16 13.93 3.00
CA ASP A 39 -10.61 15.16 2.34
C ASP A 39 -9.59 15.72 1.33
N ASP A 40 -8.31 15.35 1.46
CA ASP A 40 -7.22 15.80 0.58
C ASP A 40 -7.00 14.85 -0.62
N VAL A 41 -7.94 13.95 -0.93
CA VAL A 41 -7.80 12.94 -1.99
C VAL A 41 -7.42 13.53 -3.34
N VAL A 42 -7.95 14.72 -3.69
CA VAL A 42 -7.62 15.39 -4.95
C VAL A 42 -6.14 15.78 -5.00
N GLU A 43 -5.59 16.31 -3.91
CA GLU A 43 -4.17 16.68 -3.84
C GLU A 43 -3.27 15.44 -3.82
N ALA A 44 -3.70 14.36 -3.14
CA ALA A 44 -2.97 13.09 -3.14
C ALA A 44 -2.81 12.52 -4.57
N HIS A 45 -3.87 12.59 -5.39
CA HIS A 45 -3.83 12.19 -6.80
C HIS A 45 -2.90 13.10 -7.63
N ARG A 46 -3.03 14.42 -7.45
CA ARG A 46 -2.16 15.38 -8.14
C ARG A 46 -0.68 15.14 -7.84
N ASP A 47 -0.33 14.95 -6.57
CA ASP A 47 1.02 14.63 -6.15
C ASP A 47 1.55 13.34 -6.78
N LEU A 48 0.72 12.31 -6.90
CA LEU A 48 1.09 11.04 -7.52
C LEU A 48 1.37 11.21 -9.03
N GLU A 49 0.47 11.88 -9.74
CA GLU A 49 0.54 12.08 -11.20
C GLU A 49 1.71 12.99 -11.60
N GLU A 50 1.98 14.02 -10.80
CA GLU A 50 3.14 14.91 -10.97
C GLU A 50 4.46 14.29 -10.49
N ARG A 51 4.45 13.02 -10.06
CA ARG A 51 5.62 12.26 -9.57
C ARG A 51 6.29 12.90 -8.35
N ARG A 52 5.49 13.56 -7.48
CA ARG A 52 5.93 14.19 -6.22
C ARG A 52 5.91 13.24 -5.02
N THR A 53 5.43 12.01 -5.21
CA THR A 53 5.44 10.93 -4.22
C THR A 53 6.57 9.92 -4.48
N THR A 54 7.18 9.41 -3.41
CA THR A 54 8.10 8.26 -3.46
C THR A 54 7.68 7.25 -2.41
N GLY A 55 7.82 5.95 -2.68
CA GLY A 55 7.31 4.92 -1.75
C GLY A 55 5.78 4.89 -1.68
N SER A 56 5.25 4.49 -0.52
CA SER A 56 3.79 4.39 -0.31
C SER A 56 3.21 5.71 0.21
N ALA A 57 2.10 6.14 -0.37
CA ALA A 57 1.24 7.19 0.16
C ALA A 57 -0.09 6.57 0.60
N VAL A 58 -0.67 7.07 1.70
CA VAL A 58 -1.94 6.55 2.24
C VAL A 58 -2.94 7.66 2.52
N LEU A 59 -4.22 7.37 2.34
CA LEU A 59 -5.33 8.21 2.81
C LEU A 59 -5.74 7.72 4.20
N ARG A 60 -5.77 8.64 5.16
CA ARG A 60 -6.28 8.36 6.50
C ARG A 60 -7.75 8.74 6.57
N VAL A 61 -8.59 7.73 6.80
CA VAL A 61 -10.02 7.91 7.08
C VAL A 61 -10.20 7.96 8.60
N THR A 62 -10.63 9.09 9.13
CA THR A 62 -11.09 9.20 10.52
C THR A 62 -12.51 8.64 10.62
N GLN A 63 -12.75 7.74 11.57
CA GLN A 63 -14.09 7.36 12.02
C GLN A 63 -14.61 8.36 13.04
#